data_AF-N6TYR4-F1
#
_entry.id   AF-N6TYR4-F1
#
_cell.length_a   1.000
_cell.length_b   1.000
_cell.length_c   1.000
_cell.angle_alpha   90.00
_cell.angle_beta   90.00
_cell.angle_gamma   90.00
#
_symmetry.space_group_name_H-M   'P 1'
#
loop_
_entity.id
_entity.type
_entity.pdbx_description
1 polymer ?
#
loop_
_entity_poly.entity_id
_entity_poly.type
_entity_poly.pdbx_seq_one_letter_code
_entity_poly.pdbx_strand_id
1 'polypeptide(L)'
;MSEGDLSHLIPTPLITKRTRTNSTCERILKTHHLYGSIKLFCREKGHGFITPENGGEDIFVHISDIEDEYIPLPGDRVKYQLCPIPPKFEKYQAVHVNIVDLKIGLHKKWDTIGGQLH
;
A
#
# COMPACT_ATOMS: atom_id res chain seq x y z
N MET A 1 -4.17 25.83 12.73
CA MET A 1 -4.88 24.50 12.54
C MET A 1 -3.88 23.43 12.09
N SER A 2 -2.97 23.01 13.06
CA SER A 2 -1.88 22.05 13.33
C SER A 2 -1.99 20.80 12.45
N GLU A 3 -1.69 20.86 11.13
CA GLU A 3 -1.42 19.76 10.19
C GLU A 3 -0.41 18.77 10.80
N GLY A 4 -0.69 18.25 12.05
CA GLY A 4 -0.33 16.99 12.74
C GLY A 4 0.69 16.17 11.95
N ASP A 5 1.95 16.50 11.83
CA ASP A 5 3.22 15.78 11.63
C ASP A 5 3.03 14.26 11.73
N LEU A 6 2.46 13.62 10.71
CA LEU A 6 2.23 12.16 10.60
C LEU A 6 3.51 11.44 10.18
N SER A 7 4.71 12.26 10.18
CA SER A 7 6.00 11.61 9.85
C SER A 7 6.43 10.63 10.95
N HIS A 8 5.80 10.66 12.15
CA HIS A 8 6.19 9.73 13.23
C HIS A 8 5.51 8.37 13.06
N LEU A 9 4.48 8.29 12.09
CA LEU A 9 3.81 6.98 11.93
C LEU A 9 4.39 6.23 10.73
N ILE A 10 5.45 6.84 10.14
CA ILE A 10 6.04 6.15 8.98
C ILE A 10 7.22 5.31 9.50
N PRO A 11 7.15 3.97 9.29
CA PRO A 11 8.20 3.07 9.80
C PRO A 11 9.51 3.24 9.03
N THR A 12 10.50 3.86 9.59
CA THR A 12 11.88 3.82 9.05
C THR A 12 12.61 2.58 9.57
N PRO A 13 12.97 1.78 8.56
CA PRO A 13 13.32 1.94 7.14
C PRO A 13 12.19 1.49 6.21
N LEU A 14 11.80 2.51 5.33
CA LEU A 14 10.71 2.25 4.36
C LEU A 14 11.11 1.11 3.41
N ILE A 15 10.64 -0.19 3.71
CA ILE A 15 10.99 -1.32 2.83
C ILE A 15 10.24 -1.15 1.50
N THR A 16 10.89 -0.42 0.55
CA THR A 16 10.35 -0.28 -0.82
C THR A 16 10.86 -1.43 -1.69
N LYS A 17 10.17 -1.75 -2.76
CA LYS A 17 10.49 -2.84 -3.70
C LYS A 17 12.00 -3.00 -3.89
N ARG A 18 12.83 -1.92 -3.56
CA ARG A 18 14.28 -1.93 -3.89
C ARG A 18 15.11 -2.31 -2.66
N THR A 19 14.40 -2.38 -1.48
CA THR A 19 15.22 -2.76 -0.30
C THR A 19 14.71 -4.06 0.31
N ARG A 20 13.90 -4.91 -0.64
CA ARG A 20 13.38 -6.18 -0.09
C ARG A 20 14.47 -7.26 -0.18
N THR A 21 14.96 -7.84 0.93
CA THR A 21 15.86 -9.01 0.88
C THR A 21 15.12 -10.26 0.39
N ASN A 22 15.77 -11.09 -0.34
CA ASN A 22 15.23 -12.34 -0.92
C ASN A 22 14.39 -13.14 0.10
N SER A 23 14.71 -12.99 1.32
CA SER A 23 13.98 -13.78 2.36
C SER A 23 12.60 -13.17 2.63
N THR A 24 12.37 -11.85 2.54
CA THR A 24 11.07 -11.17 2.74
C THR A 24 10.11 -11.42 1.57
N CYS A 25 10.68 -11.47 0.35
CA CYS A 25 9.87 -11.80 -0.84
C CYS A 25 9.35 -13.24 -0.76
N GLU A 26 10.27 -14.14 -0.23
CA GLU A 26 9.81 -15.54 -0.10
C GLU A 26 8.64 -15.67 0.88
N ARG A 27 8.71 -14.86 1.86
CA ARG A 27 7.59 -14.93 2.84
C ARG A 27 6.32 -14.31 2.25
N ILE A 28 6.52 -13.31 1.51
CA ILE A 28 5.33 -12.70 0.88
C ILE A 28 4.66 -13.73 -0.04
N LEU A 29 5.60 -14.52 -0.73
CA LEU A 29 5.02 -15.52 -1.65
C LEU A 29 4.28 -16.60 -0.86
N LYS A 30 4.75 -16.74 0.39
CA LYS A 30 4.09 -17.80 1.20
C LYS A 30 2.80 -17.28 1.84
N THR A 31 2.68 -15.91 1.87
CA THR A 31 1.48 -15.33 2.49
C THR A 31 0.34 -15.28 1.46
N HIS A 32 -0.93 -15.56 1.87
CA HIS A 32 -2.10 -15.51 0.96
C HIS A 32 -2.51 -14.05 0.71
N HIS A 33 -3.07 -13.86 -0.50
CA HIS A 33 -3.65 -12.52 -0.81
C HIS A 33 -4.78 -12.18 0.17
N LEU A 34 -4.45 -11.02 0.83
CA LEU A 34 -5.51 -10.57 1.75
C LEU A 34 -6.30 -9.41 1.15
N TYR A 35 -7.51 -9.26 1.82
CA TYR A 35 -8.37 -8.16 1.34
C TYR A 35 -8.58 -7.13 2.45
N GLY A 36 -8.54 -5.89 1.93
CA GLY A 36 -8.81 -4.80 2.90
C GLY A 36 -9.40 -3.58 2.21
N SER A 37 -9.76 -2.63 3.14
CA SER A 37 -10.30 -1.37 2.59
C SER A 37 -9.36 -0.21 2.93
N ILE A 38 -9.32 0.73 1.94
CA ILE A 38 -8.40 1.88 2.14
C ILE A 38 -9.02 2.82 3.18
N LYS A 39 -8.16 2.90 4.21
CA LYS A 39 -8.65 3.83 5.25
C LYS A 39 -8.32 5.28 4.88
N LEU A 40 -7.04 5.40 4.54
CA LEU A 40 -6.64 6.77 4.14
C LEU A 40 -5.45 6.69 3.17
N PHE A 41 -5.63 7.44 2.16
CA PHE A 41 -4.50 7.46 1.20
C PHE A 41 -4.26 8.90 0.75
N CYS A 42 -2.88 9.25 1.05
CA CYS A 42 -2.52 10.61 0.60
C CYS A 42 -1.57 10.53 -0.61
N ARG A 43 -2.07 10.99 -1.77
CA ARG A 43 -1.22 10.96 -3.00
C ARG A 43 -0.07 11.97 -2.88
N GLU A 44 -0.32 13.07 -2.21
CA GLU A 44 0.75 14.09 -2.07
C GLU A 44 1.94 13.54 -1.27
N LYS A 45 1.51 12.77 -0.28
CA LYS A 45 2.59 12.21 0.57
C LYS A 45 3.10 10.88 0.02
N GLY A 46 2.25 10.16 -0.79
CA GLY A 46 2.66 8.91 -1.47
C GLY A 46 2.51 7.68 -0.57
N HIS A 47 1.86 7.79 0.56
CA HIS A 47 1.62 6.62 1.44
C HIS A 47 0.19 6.65 1.96
N GLY A 48 -0.18 5.44 2.47
CA GLY A 48 -1.57 5.31 2.93
C GLY A 48 -1.69 4.15 3.92
N PHE A 49 -2.99 4.03 4.39
CA PHE A 49 -3.26 2.93 5.32
C PHE A 49 -4.46 2.10 4.84
N ILE A 50 -4.20 0.77 5.05
CA ILE A 50 -5.28 -0.14 4.64
C ILE A 50 -5.80 -0.87 5.89
N THR A 51 -7.12 -0.86 5.90
CA THR A 51 -7.73 -1.64 6.99
C THR A 51 -8.12 -3.05 6.49
N PRO A 52 -7.47 -4.02 7.12
CA PRO A 52 -7.77 -5.40 6.69
C PRO A 52 -9.19 -5.83 7.06
N GLU A 53 -9.73 -6.62 6.23
CA GLU A 53 -11.11 -7.08 6.52
C GLU A 53 -11.10 -8.15 7.62
N ASN A 54 -9.96 -8.81 7.72
CA ASN A 54 -9.84 -9.85 8.75
C ASN A 54 -9.76 -9.23 10.16
N GLY A 55 -9.91 -7.93 10.11
CA GLY A 55 -9.83 -7.33 11.47
C GLY A 55 -8.40 -7.35 12.01
N GLY A 56 -7.83 -6.12 12.54
CA GLY A 56 -6.42 -5.98 13.00
C GLY A 56 -5.96 -4.53 12.89
N GLU A 57 -4.62 -4.53 12.92
CA GLU A 57 -4.02 -3.17 12.87
C GLU A 57 -3.94 -2.68 11.41
N ASP A 58 -4.03 -1.36 11.29
CA ASP A 58 -3.91 -0.78 9.94
C ASP A 58 -2.52 -1.08 9.34
N ILE A 59 -2.71 -1.31 8.03
CA ILE A 59 -1.46 -1.74 7.35
C ILE A 59 -0.98 -0.57 6.47
N PHE A 60 0.31 -0.38 6.64
CA PHE A 60 0.89 0.73 5.87
C PHE A 60 1.11 0.34 4.41
N VAL A 61 0.75 1.27 3.53
CA VAL A 61 0.92 0.97 2.09
C VAL A 61 1.57 2.19 1.44
N HIS A 62 2.51 1.79 0.59
CA HIS A 62 3.19 2.87 -0.16
C HIS A 62 2.73 2.87 -1.63
N ILE A 63 2.60 4.12 -2.22
CA ILE A 63 2.10 4.26 -3.61
C ILE A 63 2.98 3.44 -4.56
N SER A 64 4.26 3.24 -4.16
CA SER A 64 5.14 2.43 -5.03
C SER A 64 4.71 0.96 -5.07
N ASP A 65 4.01 0.56 -4.04
CA ASP A 65 3.61 -0.87 -4.01
C ASP A 65 2.23 -1.07 -4.66
N ILE A 66 1.65 0.03 -5.06
CA ILE A 66 0.32 -0.11 -5.70
C ILE A 66 0.53 -0.36 -7.19
N GLU A 67 0.10 -1.52 -7.65
CA GLU A 67 0.33 -1.89 -9.06
C GLU A 67 -0.87 -1.51 -9.93
N ASP A 68 -1.68 -0.60 -9.45
CA ASP A 68 -2.89 -0.26 -10.22
C ASP A 68 -2.72 1.14 -10.81
N GLU A 69 -3.50 1.34 -11.84
CA GLU A 69 -3.41 2.65 -12.54
C GLU A 69 -4.35 3.68 -11.89
N TYR A 70 -5.08 3.18 -10.97
CA TYR A 70 -6.01 4.09 -10.28
C TYR A 70 -5.50 4.46 -8.89
N ILE A 71 -5.87 5.75 -8.51
CA ILE A 71 -5.55 6.19 -7.15
C ILE A 71 -6.58 5.64 -6.16
N PRO A 72 -5.97 4.80 -5.18
CA PRO A 72 -6.92 4.25 -4.20
C PRO A 72 -7.58 5.36 -3.37
N LEU A 73 -8.87 5.09 -3.24
CA LEU A 73 -9.63 6.07 -2.41
C LEU A 73 -10.12 5.39 -1.13
N PRO A 74 -10.22 6.26 -0.12
CA PRO A 74 -10.75 5.68 1.13
C PRO A 74 -12.11 5.00 0.91
N GLY A 75 -12.16 3.67 1.35
CA GLY A 75 -13.42 2.94 1.19
C GLY A 75 -13.33 1.89 0.07
N ASP A 76 -12.19 2.02 -0.68
CA ASP A 76 -12.07 1.07 -1.80
C ASP A 76 -11.52 -0.28 -1.27
N ARG A 77 -12.17 -1.24 -1.89
CA ARG A 77 -11.65 -2.57 -1.52
C ARG A 77 -10.45 -2.95 -2.41
N VAL A 78 -9.33 -3.34 -1.63
CA VAL A 78 -8.12 -3.65 -2.42
C VAL A 78 -7.57 -5.01 -1.97
N LYS A 79 -6.87 -5.55 -2.94
CA LYS A 79 -6.22 -6.84 -2.65
C LYS A 79 -4.71 -6.60 -2.45
N TYR A 80 -4.22 -7.12 -1.26
CA TYR A 80 -2.79 -6.88 -0.98
C TYR A 80 -2.19 -8.10 -0.28
N GLN A 81 -0.80 -7.99 -0.18
CA GLN A 81 -0.10 -9.07 0.55
C GLN A 81 0.69 -8.46 1.71
N LEU A 82 0.84 -9.22 2.76
CA LEU A 82 1.51 -8.68 3.97
C LEU A 82 3.00 -9.02 3.92
N CYS A 83 3.62 -7.87 4.05
CA CYS A 83 5.09 -8.09 4.09
C CYS A 83 5.62 -7.60 5.46
N PRO A 84 6.19 -8.51 6.23
CA PRO A 84 6.74 -8.11 7.54
C PRO A 84 8.04 -7.29 7.38
N ILE A 85 8.10 -6.21 8.08
CA ILE A 85 9.29 -5.33 7.97
C ILE A 85 10.31 -5.76 9.03
N PRO A 86 11.53 -6.23 8.59
CA PRO A 86 12.63 -6.54 9.52
C PRO A 86 13.26 -5.27 10.10
N PRO A 87 13.89 -5.51 11.39
CA PRO A 87 14.37 -6.65 12.19
C PRO A 87 13.35 -7.07 13.26
N LYS A 88 12.40 -6.28 13.50
CA LYS A 88 11.48 -6.56 14.63
C LYS A 88 10.17 -7.17 14.12
N PHE A 89 9.92 -7.27 12.80
CA PHE A 89 8.71 -7.90 12.21
C PHE A 89 7.45 -7.51 13.00
N GLU A 90 7.44 -6.37 13.43
CA GLU A 90 6.28 -5.94 14.25
C GLU A 90 5.31 -5.14 13.38
N LYS A 91 5.82 -4.70 12.30
CA LYS A 91 4.88 -3.96 11.43
C LYS A 91 4.79 -4.64 10.06
N TYR A 92 3.61 -4.43 9.52
CA TYR A 92 3.41 -5.06 8.19
C TYR A 92 3.17 -3.98 7.14
N GLN A 93 3.81 -4.34 6.01
CA GLN A 93 3.56 -3.42 4.87
C GLN A 93 2.81 -4.14 3.74
N ALA A 94 1.90 -3.32 3.22
CA ALA A 94 1.09 -3.92 2.14
C ALA A 94 1.86 -3.78 0.81
N VAL A 95 2.03 -4.97 0.21
CA VAL A 95 2.68 -4.97 -1.11
C VAL A 95 1.78 -5.68 -2.13
N HIS A 96 2.13 -5.38 -3.48
CA HIS A 96 1.29 -5.98 -4.55
C HIS A 96 -0.18 -5.60 -4.38
N VAL A 97 -0.38 -4.33 -4.18
CA VAL A 97 -1.75 -3.87 -3.91
C VAL A 97 -2.50 -3.70 -5.23
N ASN A 98 -3.69 -4.37 -5.22
CA ASN A 98 -4.57 -4.25 -6.40
C ASN A 98 -6.00 -3.90 -5.97
N ILE A 99 -6.52 -2.89 -6.71
CA ILE A 99 -7.89 -2.49 -6.37
C ILE A 99 -8.90 -3.47 -6.97
N VAL A 100 -9.68 -4.21 -6.03
CA VAL A 100 -10.64 -5.23 -6.50
C VAL A 100 -12.01 -4.56 -6.71
N ASP A 101 -12.36 -3.57 -5.85
CA ASP A 101 -13.68 -2.92 -6.00
C ASP A 101 -13.48 -1.43 -6.32
N LEU A 102 -13.52 -1.25 -7.63
CA LEU A 102 -13.32 0.16 -8.08
C LEU A 102 -14.68 0.86 -8.17
N LYS A 103 -14.80 1.84 -7.36
CA LYS A 103 -16.05 2.62 -7.57
C LYS A 103 -15.91 3.52 -8.81
N ILE A 104 -16.41 2.91 -9.87
CA ILE A 104 -16.27 3.49 -11.21
C ILE A 104 -17.04 4.82 -11.26
N GLY A 105 -16.26 5.98 -11.01
CA GLY A 105 -16.87 7.34 -11.16
C GLY A 105 -16.18 8.35 -10.26
N LEU A 106 -15.34 7.78 -9.34
CA LEU A 106 -14.68 8.73 -8.42
C LEU A 106 -13.16 8.55 -8.48
N HIS A 107 -12.72 7.41 -9.18
CA HIS A 107 -11.27 7.15 -9.05
C HIS A 107 -10.51 7.89 -10.16
N LYS A 108 -9.45 8.63 -9.65
CA LYS A 108 -8.55 9.29 -10.63
C LYS A 108 -7.38 8.36 -10.99
N LYS A 109 -7.19 8.16 -12.28
CA LYS A 109 -6.04 7.34 -12.74
C LYS A 109 -4.75 8.18 -12.65
N TRP A 110 -3.71 7.48 -12.07
CA TRP A 110 -2.41 8.17 -12.12
C TRP A 110 -2.09 8.68 -13.54
N ASP A 111 -2.15 9.92 -13.87
CA ASP A 111 -1.76 10.48 -15.19
C ASP A 111 -0.51 9.78 -15.73
N THR A 112 -0.42 8.41 -15.67
CA THR A 112 0.71 7.78 -16.39
C THR A 112 0.72 8.23 -17.86
N ILE A 113 1.01 9.46 -18.10
CA ILE A 113 1.67 9.91 -19.34
C ILE A 113 2.02 8.70 -20.22
N GLY A 114 1.16 8.16 -21.03
CA GLY A 114 1.49 8.10 -22.48
C GLY A 114 2.79 7.33 -22.72
N GLY A 115 2.88 6.04 -22.73
CA GLY A 115 3.32 5.52 -24.06
C GLY A 115 4.84 5.72 -24.27
N GLN A 116 5.67 4.88 -23.79
CA GLN A 116 6.68 4.35 -24.74
C GLN A 116 7.08 5.39 -25.78
N LEU A 117 8.08 6.24 -25.57
CA LEU A 117 8.83 6.53 -26.82
C LEU A 117 10.15 5.76 -26.82
N HIS A 118 10.28 4.50 -27.54
CA HIS A 118 11.19 3.75 -28.43
C HIS A 118 12.56 3.60 -27.75
#